data_AF-A0A9X8QLT6-F1
#
_entry.id   AF-A0A9X8QLT6-F1
#
_cell.length_a   1.000
_cell.length_b   1.000
_cell.length_c   1.000
_cell.angle_alpha   90.00
_cell.angle_beta   90.00
_cell.angle_gamma   90.00
#
_symmetry.space_group_name_H-M   'P 1'
#
loop_
_entity.id
_entity.type
_entity.pdbx_description
1 polymer ?
#
loop_
_entity_poly.entity_id
_entity_poly.type
_entity_poly.pdbx_seq_one_letter_code
_entity_poly.pdbx_strand_id
1 'polypeptide(L)'
;MRSQFSLNDKDVRVIFNDATTSTDPSLLRSHIYRFVEYRKEMALAINALNAKNQDLLKMVDAARTILNEDRSTGLLGILANKQLITKLREQLEDQLRANVELVASNEKVRSDLANIQRSSGELPKLREQVKTLTHSLATLTAQHESTLVDLNAARYEKEVAEAAGQAMPVVSPELLATVENQQKQIESLNQQLSAARAELEAGQHHQRAEAAIHRADNSDDFAEVRQMFEGQVHSYLQMIQKLKGEARTREAALTELSGTVQSLQKELEEAERAVESERLISKGLQGKITELEDQLSSSHDQVNSYESALSESRIAEQTMRSQLSDMRDLLEESERQASSFQSELSELNQRLDALKSELGSANQQNALLRQETTRLTGELQVSNQTVATQQTQIQALGETLDDRESTIQALTEKQSHLASSLASKSNELNLANAANTDYQNRIESYVRQVDQITARLDETVSEFQQEQSQLNSVIAEQSGVIERANQHIVHLEKVNESLSRELTDAQSRATHQFATIKGLHGALKNISLERQRLQAIASHASLTMASSSMDNAELKKTVADLLRKVSALTSQLATSKKVIHLEGTGSRRDLINEQQAIIEADLHVSLDNLGGSNEHSGMSN
;
A
#
# COMPACT_ATOMS: atom_id res chain seq x y z
N MET A 1 -61.10 -7.97 -125.13
CA MET A 1 -60.78 -8.71 -126.38
C MET A 1 -60.81 -7.72 -127.54
N ARG A 2 -59.80 -7.70 -128.42
CA ARG A 2 -59.90 -7.00 -129.71
C ARG A 2 -60.60 -7.95 -130.69
N SER A 3 -61.66 -7.51 -131.38
CA SER A 3 -62.28 -8.30 -132.43
C SER A 3 -61.41 -8.23 -133.69
N GLN A 4 -60.78 -9.34 -134.08
CA GLN A 4 -60.03 -9.48 -135.34
C GLN A 4 -60.85 -10.28 -136.38
N PHE A 5 -62.15 -9.97 -136.51
CA PHE A 5 -63.04 -10.68 -137.42
C PHE A 5 -63.77 -9.73 -138.37
N SER A 6 -63.09 -9.43 -139.47
CA SER A 6 -63.72 -9.14 -140.76
C SER A 6 -63.02 -10.01 -141.80
N LEU A 7 -63.71 -11.05 -142.29
CA LEU A 7 -63.31 -11.65 -143.57
C LEU A 7 -63.39 -10.54 -144.63
N ASN A 8 -62.35 -10.43 -145.45
CA ASN A 8 -62.40 -9.50 -146.57
C ASN A 8 -63.33 -10.10 -147.63
N ASP A 9 -64.02 -9.26 -148.41
CA ASP A 9 -64.95 -9.72 -149.47
C ASP A 9 -64.23 -10.63 -150.49
N LYS A 10 -62.91 -10.49 -150.59
CA LYS A 10 -62.00 -11.37 -151.34
C LYS A 10 -62.01 -12.83 -150.86
N ASP A 11 -62.06 -13.08 -149.56
CA ASP A 11 -61.94 -14.42 -148.97
C ASP A 11 -63.23 -15.23 -149.17
N VAL A 12 -64.38 -14.55 -149.07
CA VAL A 12 -65.71 -15.14 -149.35
C VAL A 12 -65.81 -15.56 -150.82
N ARG A 13 -65.30 -14.74 -151.74
CA ARG A 13 -65.24 -15.05 -153.19
C ARG A 13 -64.32 -16.24 -153.49
N VAL A 14 -63.19 -16.38 -152.79
CA VAL A 14 -62.30 -17.56 -152.93
C VAL A 14 -63.03 -18.83 -152.50
N ILE A 15 -63.65 -18.85 -151.31
CA ILE A 15 -64.40 -20.00 -150.81
C ILE A 15 -65.54 -20.39 -151.77
N PHE A 16 -66.23 -19.40 -152.37
CA PHE A 16 -67.31 -19.63 -153.33
C PHE A 16 -66.81 -20.17 -154.69
N ASN A 17 -65.71 -19.64 -155.22
CA ASN A 17 -65.08 -20.16 -156.44
C ASN A 17 -64.57 -21.60 -156.21
N ASP A 18 -63.81 -21.85 -155.15
CA ASP A 18 -63.29 -23.19 -154.85
C ASP A 18 -64.43 -24.22 -154.67
N ALA A 19 -65.53 -23.83 -154.03
CA ALA A 19 -66.71 -24.68 -153.87
C ALA A 19 -67.53 -24.91 -155.16
N THR A 20 -67.28 -24.13 -156.22
CA THR A 20 -67.95 -24.26 -157.52
C THR A 20 -67.05 -24.82 -158.63
N THR A 21 -65.71 -24.85 -158.43
CA THR A 21 -64.75 -25.35 -159.43
C THR A 21 -63.88 -26.52 -158.96
N SER A 22 -63.74 -26.78 -157.66
CA SER A 22 -62.93 -27.89 -157.15
C SER A 22 -63.70 -29.20 -157.08
N THR A 23 -63.09 -30.29 -157.55
CA THR A 23 -63.57 -31.66 -157.39
C THR A 23 -62.92 -32.40 -156.21
N ASP A 24 -62.11 -31.72 -155.39
CA ASP A 24 -61.46 -32.33 -154.21
C ASP A 24 -62.45 -32.48 -153.03
N PRO A 25 -62.80 -33.71 -152.61
CA PRO A 25 -63.74 -33.92 -151.50
C PRO A 25 -63.21 -33.45 -150.14
N SER A 26 -61.89 -33.33 -149.98
CA SER A 26 -61.25 -32.86 -148.75
C SER A 26 -61.34 -31.34 -148.60
N LEU A 27 -61.10 -30.60 -149.69
CA LEU A 27 -61.25 -29.15 -149.74
C LEU A 27 -62.73 -28.75 -149.56
N LEU A 28 -63.64 -29.39 -150.28
CA LEU A 28 -65.09 -29.20 -150.13
C LEU A 28 -65.55 -29.47 -148.69
N ARG A 29 -65.09 -30.54 -148.07
CA ARG A 29 -65.39 -30.85 -146.65
C ARG A 29 -64.82 -29.79 -145.71
N SER A 30 -63.62 -29.29 -145.94
CA SER A 30 -63.02 -28.20 -145.15
C SER A 30 -63.83 -26.91 -145.23
N HIS A 31 -64.29 -26.55 -146.44
CA HIS A 31 -65.13 -25.37 -146.65
C HIS A 31 -66.51 -25.52 -146.01
N ILE A 32 -67.13 -26.70 -146.04
CA ILE A 32 -68.37 -27.00 -145.30
C ILE A 32 -68.18 -26.82 -143.78
N TYR A 33 -67.10 -27.35 -143.20
CA TYR A 33 -66.83 -27.15 -141.76
C TYR A 33 -66.68 -25.67 -141.41
N ARG A 34 -65.88 -24.90 -142.16
CA ARG A 34 -65.76 -23.44 -141.97
C ARG A 34 -67.11 -22.73 -142.08
N PHE A 35 -67.95 -23.09 -143.05
CA PHE A 35 -69.28 -22.46 -143.22
C PHE A 35 -70.23 -22.74 -142.06
N VAL A 36 -70.16 -23.94 -141.47
CA VAL A 36 -70.93 -24.31 -140.27
C VAL A 36 -70.40 -23.58 -139.03
N GLU A 37 -69.08 -23.48 -138.88
CA GLU A 37 -68.41 -22.75 -137.79
C GLU A 37 -68.80 -21.26 -137.82
N TYR A 38 -68.65 -20.59 -138.97
CA TYR A 38 -69.05 -19.18 -139.13
C TYR A 38 -70.56 -18.96 -138.94
N ARG A 39 -71.43 -19.90 -139.32
CA ARG A 39 -72.86 -19.80 -138.99
C ARG A 39 -73.12 -19.88 -137.49
N LYS A 40 -72.34 -20.68 -136.75
CA LYS A 40 -72.44 -20.83 -135.30
C LYS A 40 -71.94 -19.57 -134.58
N GLU A 41 -70.83 -18.97 -135.03
CA GLU A 41 -70.34 -17.68 -134.55
C GLU A 41 -71.28 -16.52 -134.88
N MET A 42 -71.85 -16.49 -136.09
CA MET A 42 -72.83 -15.48 -136.49
C MET A 42 -74.10 -15.57 -135.63
N ALA A 43 -74.57 -16.77 -135.29
CA ALA A 43 -75.70 -16.96 -134.36
C ALA A 43 -75.37 -16.47 -132.93
N LEU A 44 -74.14 -16.69 -132.46
CA LEU A 44 -73.67 -16.14 -131.17
C LEU A 44 -73.59 -14.60 -131.21
N ALA A 45 -73.09 -14.02 -132.31
CA ALA A 45 -73.04 -12.57 -132.50
C ALA A 45 -74.43 -11.93 -132.58
N ILE A 46 -75.39 -12.56 -133.26
CA ILE A 46 -76.79 -12.12 -133.30
C ILE A 46 -77.44 -12.21 -131.91
N ASN A 47 -77.19 -13.28 -131.15
CA ASN A 47 -77.69 -13.39 -129.77
C ASN A 47 -77.06 -12.34 -128.84
N ALA A 48 -75.76 -12.05 -128.98
CA ALA A 48 -75.11 -10.97 -128.23
C ALA A 48 -75.66 -9.59 -128.62
N LEU A 49 -75.97 -9.36 -129.89
CA LEU A 49 -76.62 -8.12 -130.36
C LEU A 49 -78.05 -7.99 -129.84
N ASN A 50 -78.82 -9.08 -129.82
CA ASN A 50 -80.17 -9.13 -129.26
C ASN A 50 -80.18 -8.91 -127.74
N ALA A 51 -79.23 -9.48 -127.00
CA ALA A 51 -79.04 -9.19 -125.58
C ALA A 51 -78.71 -7.70 -125.36
N LYS A 52 -77.80 -7.13 -126.16
CA LYS A 52 -77.46 -5.70 -126.10
C LYS A 52 -78.62 -4.78 -126.47
N ASN A 53 -79.50 -5.21 -127.37
CA ASN A 53 -80.75 -4.51 -127.71
C ASN A 53 -81.80 -4.63 -126.59
N GLN A 54 -81.89 -5.76 -125.89
CA GLN A 54 -82.72 -5.89 -124.69
C GLN A 54 -82.20 -5.04 -123.53
N ASP A 55 -80.87 -4.95 -123.34
CA ASP A 55 -80.30 -4.09 -122.31
C ASP A 55 -80.40 -2.60 -122.69
N LEU A 56 -80.37 -2.25 -123.98
CA LEU A 56 -80.76 -0.92 -124.47
C LEU A 56 -82.24 -0.62 -124.18
N LEU A 57 -83.15 -1.58 -124.40
CA LEU A 57 -84.57 -1.43 -124.03
C LEU A 57 -84.73 -1.24 -122.51
N LYS A 58 -84.07 -2.05 -121.68
CA LYS A 58 -84.06 -1.86 -120.21
C LYS A 58 -83.46 -0.53 -119.80
N MET A 59 -82.41 -0.03 -120.47
CA MET A 59 -81.83 1.29 -120.20
C MET A 59 -82.77 2.42 -120.66
N VAL A 60 -83.49 2.25 -121.76
CA VAL A 60 -84.51 3.21 -122.22
C VAL A 60 -85.71 3.24 -121.29
N ASP A 61 -86.19 2.08 -120.82
CA ASP A 61 -87.30 2.01 -119.87
C ASP A 61 -86.88 2.48 -118.47
N ALA A 62 -85.67 2.13 -117.99
CA ALA A 62 -85.12 2.69 -116.76
C ALA A 62 -84.94 4.21 -116.86
N ALA A 63 -84.43 4.72 -117.98
CA ALA A 63 -84.38 6.16 -118.24
C ALA A 63 -85.77 6.79 -118.29
N ARG A 64 -86.78 6.10 -118.83
CA ARG A 64 -88.19 6.54 -118.82
C ARG A 64 -88.78 6.61 -117.42
N THR A 65 -88.48 5.63 -116.58
CA THR A 65 -88.89 5.59 -115.16
C THR A 65 -88.22 6.74 -114.41
N ILE A 66 -86.90 6.88 -114.51
CA ILE A 66 -86.13 7.99 -113.91
C ILE A 66 -86.64 9.35 -114.39
N LEU A 67 -86.92 9.53 -115.69
CA LEU A 67 -87.44 10.78 -116.25
C LEU A 67 -88.87 11.09 -115.78
N ASN A 68 -89.67 10.07 -115.40
CA ASN A 68 -91.01 10.26 -114.84
C ASN A 68 -90.98 10.46 -113.31
N GLU A 69 -90.00 9.87 -112.60
CA GLU A 69 -89.76 10.11 -111.17
C GLU A 69 -89.19 11.52 -110.94
N ASP A 70 -88.14 11.91 -111.67
CA ASP A 70 -87.50 13.23 -111.62
C ASP A 70 -88.47 14.37 -112.07
N ARG A 71 -89.47 14.03 -112.90
CA ARG A 71 -90.62 14.89 -113.24
C ARG A 71 -91.54 15.21 -112.06
N SER A 72 -91.60 14.35 -111.03
CA SER A 72 -92.58 14.45 -109.94
C SER A 72 -92.00 15.00 -108.63
N THR A 73 -90.73 14.67 -108.32
CA THR A 73 -90.09 15.07 -107.05
C THR A 73 -88.65 15.57 -107.17
N GLY A 74 -88.07 15.57 -108.37
CA GLY A 74 -86.64 15.83 -108.59
C GLY A 74 -86.30 17.15 -109.30
N LEU A 75 -85.11 17.20 -109.88
CA LEU A 75 -84.53 18.41 -110.50
C LEU A 75 -85.31 18.85 -111.74
N LEU A 76 -85.79 17.94 -112.58
CA LEU A 76 -86.68 18.30 -113.70
C LEU A 76 -88.01 18.91 -113.22
N GLY A 77 -88.60 18.38 -112.13
CA GLY A 77 -89.79 18.97 -111.51
C GLY A 77 -89.54 20.38 -110.95
N ILE A 78 -88.39 20.59 -110.30
CA ILE A 78 -87.97 21.92 -109.79
C ILE A 78 -87.70 22.90 -110.94
N LEU A 79 -87.08 22.46 -112.03
CA LEU A 79 -86.83 23.28 -113.23
C LEU A 79 -88.12 23.64 -113.97
N ALA A 80 -89.11 22.74 -114.01
CA ALA A 80 -90.44 22.99 -114.57
C ALA A 80 -91.23 24.00 -113.72
N ASN A 81 -91.27 23.83 -112.39
CA ASN A 81 -91.93 24.77 -111.47
C ASN A 81 -91.28 26.16 -111.47
N LYS A 82 -89.98 26.26 -111.78
CA LYS A 82 -89.27 27.54 -111.97
C LYS A 82 -89.41 28.14 -113.39
N GLN A 83 -90.26 27.58 -114.25
CA GLN A 83 -90.48 27.97 -115.65
C GLN A 83 -89.24 27.94 -116.57
N LEU A 84 -88.10 27.39 -116.10
CA LEU A 84 -86.79 27.49 -116.77
C LEU A 84 -86.67 26.67 -118.05
N ILE A 85 -87.57 25.70 -118.26
CA ILE A 85 -87.60 24.81 -119.44
C ILE A 85 -88.96 24.81 -120.16
N THR A 86 -89.95 25.57 -119.68
CA THR A 86 -91.32 25.54 -120.23
C THR A 86 -91.39 26.07 -121.66
N LYS A 87 -90.80 27.26 -121.92
CA LYS A 87 -90.75 27.84 -123.28
C LYS A 87 -90.00 26.96 -124.29
N LEU A 88 -88.89 26.36 -123.87
CA LEU A 88 -88.10 25.42 -124.68
C LEU A 88 -88.91 24.16 -125.05
N ARG A 89 -89.88 23.78 -124.21
CA ARG A 89 -90.76 22.64 -124.45
C ARG A 89 -91.93 23.00 -125.37
N GLU A 90 -92.59 24.15 -125.16
CA GLU A 90 -93.64 24.65 -126.08
C GLU A 90 -93.10 24.76 -127.52
N GLN A 91 -91.94 25.40 -127.69
CA GLN A 91 -91.28 25.54 -128.99
C GLN A 91 -90.98 24.20 -129.68
N LEU A 92 -90.69 23.14 -128.90
CA LEU A 92 -90.41 21.81 -129.44
C LEU A 92 -91.70 21.04 -129.80
N GLU A 93 -92.76 21.18 -129.01
CA GLU A 93 -94.05 20.53 -129.27
C GLU A 93 -94.77 21.18 -130.47
N ASP A 94 -94.68 22.50 -130.65
CA ASP A 94 -95.18 23.21 -131.84
C ASP A 94 -94.39 22.84 -133.11
N GLN A 95 -93.06 22.78 -133.03
CA GLN A 95 -92.23 22.31 -134.16
C GLN A 95 -92.54 20.86 -134.55
N LEU A 96 -92.84 19.98 -133.59
CA LEU A 96 -93.21 18.60 -133.91
C LEU A 96 -94.54 18.55 -134.67
N ARG A 97 -95.51 19.39 -134.29
CA ARG A 97 -96.84 19.46 -134.89
C ARG A 97 -96.80 19.93 -136.35
N ALA A 98 -96.08 21.02 -136.63
CA ALA A 98 -95.90 21.53 -137.98
C ALA A 98 -95.23 20.52 -138.93
N ASN A 99 -94.27 19.74 -138.42
CA ASN A 99 -93.59 18.70 -139.22
C ASN A 99 -94.54 17.54 -139.61
N VAL A 100 -95.51 17.17 -138.77
CA VAL A 100 -96.49 16.12 -139.12
C VAL A 100 -97.41 16.56 -140.27
N GLU A 101 -97.85 17.82 -140.27
CA GLU A 101 -98.70 18.38 -141.32
C GLU A 101 -97.95 18.49 -142.67
N LEU A 102 -96.66 18.85 -142.63
CA LEU A 102 -95.79 18.87 -143.82
C LEU A 102 -95.59 17.48 -144.44
N VAL A 103 -95.50 16.40 -143.64
CA VAL A 103 -95.37 15.04 -144.16
C VAL A 103 -96.63 14.60 -144.92
N ALA A 104 -97.82 14.82 -144.34
CA ALA A 104 -99.09 14.46 -144.97
C ALA A 104 -99.33 15.20 -146.31
N SER A 105 -98.91 16.47 -146.40
CA SER A 105 -98.95 17.24 -147.65
C SER A 105 -98.04 16.65 -148.75
N ASN A 106 -96.82 16.24 -148.37
CA ASN A 106 -95.85 15.67 -149.30
C ASN A 106 -96.27 14.33 -149.93
N GLU A 107 -96.96 13.46 -149.19
CA GLU A 107 -97.48 12.19 -149.74
C GLU A 107 -98.53 12.43 -150.84
N LYS A 108 -99.42 13.40 -150.65
CA LYS A 108 -100.43 13.77 -151.66
C LYS A 108 -99.77 14.27 -152.95
N VAL A 109 -98.82 15.21 -152.84
CA VAL A 109 -98.10 15.77 -154.01
C VAL A 109 -97.36 14.69 -154.80
N ARG A 110 -96.78 13.68 -154.12
CA ARG A 110 -96.11 12.55 -154.78
C ARG A 110 -97.05 11.63 -155.56
N SER A 111 -98.27 11.41 -155.06
CA SER A 111 -99.32 10.67 -155.79
C SER A 111 -99.68 11.37 -157.10
N ASP A 112 -99.95 12.67 -157.04
CA ASP A 112 -100.42 13.43 -158.21
C ASP A 112 -99.33 13.53 -159.29
N LEU A 113 -98.07 13.75 -158.89
CA LEU A 113 -96.93 13.81 -159.82
C LEU A 113 -96.70 12.50 -160.60
N ALA A 114 -96.91 11.34 -159.96
CA ALA A 114 -96.69 10.02 -160.57
C ALA A 114 -97.70 9.69 -161.69
N ASN A 115 -98.90 10.28 -161.64
CA ASN A 115 -99.90 10.15 -162.71
C ASN A 115 -99.62 11.13 -163.86
N ILE A 116 -99.17 12.35 -163.55
CA ILE A 116 -98.85 13.40 -164.51
C ILE A 116 -97.69 12.99 -165.45
N GLN A 117 -96.68 12.28 -164.94
CA GLN A 117 -95.52 11.88 -165.77
C GLN A 117 -95.83 10.83 -166.85
N ARG A 118 -96.94 10.08 -166.76
CA ARG A 118 -97.27 9.06 -167.78
C ARG A 118 -97.89 9.65 -169.06
N SER A 119 -98.70 10.70 -168.96
CA SER A 119 -99.47 11.25 -170.09
C SER A 119 -98.67 12.20 -171.00
N SER A 120 -97.56 12.77 -170.50
CA SER A 120 -96.73 13.72 -171.25
C SER A 120 -96.11 13.11 -172.53
N GLY A 121 -95.76 11.82 -172.51
CA GLY A 121 -95.00 11.15 -173.59
C GLY A 121 -95.76 10.86 -174.89
N GLU A 122 -97.10 10.93 -174.89
CA GLU A 122 -97.92 10.49 -176.04
C GLU A 122 -98.53 11.66 -176.85
N LEU A 123 -98.63 12.84 -176.23
CA LEU A 123 -99.11 14.09 -176.83
C LEU A 123 -98.50 14.43 -178.21
N PRO A 124 -97.19 14.24 -178.47
CA PRO A 124 -96.60 14.48 -179.78
C PRO A 124 -97.12 13.55 -180.88
N LYS A 125 -97.43 12.28 -180.54
CA LYS A 125 -97.92 11.28 -181.50
C LYS A 125 -99.36 11.58 -181.90
N LEU A 126 -100.23 11.87 -180.93
CA LEU A 126 -101.63 12.22 -181.18
C LEU A 126 -101.77 13.44 -182.10
N ARG A 127 -100.93 14.48 -181.94
CA ARG A 127 -100.96 15.67 -182.81
C ARG A 127 -100.72 15.33 -184.29
N GLU A 128 -99.72 14.50 -184.59
CA GLU A 128 -99.41 14.13 -185.98
C GLU A 128 -100.43 13.13 -186.55
N GLN A 129 -101.04 12.29 -185.70
CA GLN A 129 -102.09 11.35 -186.09
C GLN A 129 -103.42 12.06 -186.42
N VAL A 130 -103.84 13.07 -185.64
CA VAL A 130 -104.99 13.93 -185.98
C VAL A 130 -104.76 14.68 -187.30
N LYS A 131 -103.52 15.09 -187.57
CA LYS A 131 -103.12 15.82 -188.79
C LYS A 131 -103.17 14.94 -190.04
N THR A 132 -102.66 13.71 -190.01
CA THR A 132 -102.79 12.76 -191.14
C THR A 132 -104.24 12.35 -191.40
N LEU A 133 -105.02 12.05 -190.35
CA LEU A 133 -106.45 11.73 -190.50
C LEU A 133 -107.25 12.89 -191.11
N THR A 134 -106.97 14.14 -190.70
CA THR A 134 -107.62 15.33 -191.29
C THR A 134 -107.34 15.46 -192.79
N HIS A 135 -106.10 15.21 -193.22
CA HIS A 135 -105.72 15.31 -194.65
C HIS A 135 -106.31 14.17 -195.50
N SER A 136 -106.37 12.96 -194.93
CA SER A 136 -106.98 11.78 -195.57
C SER A 136 -108.48 11.99 -195.81
N LEU A 137 -109.19 12.51 -194.81
CA LEU A 137 -110.61 12.83 -194.90
C LEU A 137 -110.90 13.85 -196.01
N ALA A 138 -110.18 14.98 -196.02
CA ALA A 138 -110.37 16.05 -197.00
C ALA A 138 -110.15 15.57 -198.45
N THR A 139 -109.17 14.69 -198.67
CA THR A 139 -108.88 14.13 -200.00
C THR A 139 -110.02 13.22 -200.49
N LEU A 140 -110.58 12.41 -199.59
CA LEU A 140 -111.65 11.47 -199.93
C LEU A 140 -113.00 12.18 -200.17
N THR A 141 -113.32 13.22 -199.41
CA THR A 141 -114.53 14.04 -199.62
C THR A 141 -114.53 14.71 -200.99
N ALA A 142 -113.39 15.28 -201.43
CA ALA A 142 -113.28 15.90 -202.75
C ALA A 142 -113.47 14.89 -203.91
N GLN A 143 -113.01 13.64 -203.75
CA GLN A 143 -113.26 12.58 -204.72
C GLN A 143 -114.74 12.19 -204.79
N HIS A 144 -115.43 12.17 -203.64
CA HIS A 144 -116.84 11.84 -203.55
C HIS A 144 -117.74 12.89 -204.22
N GLU A 145 -117.46 14.18 -204.03
CA GLU A 145 -118.16 15.28 -204.72
C GLU A 145 -118.02 15.17 -206.24
N SER A 146 -116.83 14.85 -206.76
CA SER A 146 -116.61 14.64 -208.20
C SER A 146 -117.54 13.55 -208.76
N THR A 147 -117.56 12.37 -208.13
CA THR A 147 -118.40 11.24 -208.58
C THR A 147 -119.90 11.51 -208.44
N LEU A 148 -120.32 12.41 -207.53
CA LEU A 148 -121.71 12.87 -207.43
C LEU A 148 -122.09 13.79 -208.59
N VAL A 149 -121.16 14.61 -209.12
CA VAL A 149 -121.39 15.41 -210.32
C VAL A 149 -121.59 14.50 -211.54
N ASP A 150 -120.71 13.51 -211.73
CA ASP A 150 -120.78 12.55 -212.84
C ASP A 150 -122.09 11.74 -212.82
N LEU A 151 -122.50 11.25 -211.63
CA LEU A 151 -123.77 10.54 -211.43
C LEU A 151 -125.00 11.40 -211.79
N ASN A 152 -124.95 12.71 -211.53
CA ASN A 152 -126.04 13.63 -211.85
C ASN A 152 -126.06 14.02 -213.33
N ALA A 153 -124.91 14.15 -213.99
CA ALA A 153 -124.82 14.37 -215.43
C ALA A 153 -125.47 13.20 -216.21
N ALA A 154 -125.14 11.96 -215.85
CA ALA A 154 -125.73 10.76 -216.47
C ALA A 154 -127.25 10.63 -216.25
N ARG A 155 -127.81 11.24 -215.19
CA ARG A 155 -129.27 11.34 -214.99
C ARG A 155 -129.92 12.38 -215.90
N TYR A 156 -129.26 13.51 -216.12
CA TYR A 156 -129.74 14.58 -217.00
C TYR A 156 -129.83 14.14 -218.47
N GLU A 157 -128.84 13.39 -218.97
CA GLU A 157 -128.88 12.85 -220.34
C GLU A 157 -130.07 11.92 -220.58
N LYS A 158 -130.50 11.16 -219.55
CA LYS A 158 -131.67 10.29 -219.62
C LYS A 158 -132.97 11.09 -219.82
N GLU A 159 -133.17 12.16 -219.05
CA GLU A 159 -134.39 12.98 -219.16
C GLU A 159 -134.48 13.68 -220.52
N VAL A 160 -133.36 14.11 -221.09
CA VAL A 160 -133.29 14.69 -222.43
C VAL A 160 -133.62 13.66 -223.52
N ALA A 161 -133.19 12.41 -223.37
CA ALA A 161 -133.49 11.34 -224.32
C ALA A 161 -134.98 10.96 -224.36
N GLU A 162 -135.65 10.91 -223.19
CA GLU A 162 -137.09 10.58 -223.10
C GLU A 162 -137.99 11.62 -223.80
N ALA A 163 -137.54 12.87 -223.94
CA ALA A 163 -138.26 13.91 -224.68
C ALA A 163 -138.13 13.82 -226.22
N ALA A 164 -137.15 13.06 -226.75
CA ALA A 164 -136.75 13.10 -228.16
C ALA A 164 -137.26 11.93 -229.02
N GLY A 165 -137.91 10.92 -228.42
CA GLY A 165 -138.50 9.79 -229.15
C GLY A 165 -137.50 8.83 -229.82
N GLN A 166 -136.24 8.83 -229.37
CA GLN A 166 -135.20 7.89 -229.82
C GLN A 166 -135.03 6.72 -228.85
N ALA A 167 -134.31 5.68 -229.27
CA ALA A 167 -134.06 4.51 -228.44
C ALA A 167 -133.17 4.85 -227.22
N MET A 168 -133.53 4.33 -226.05
CA MET A 168 -132.93 4.70 -224.76
C MET A 168 -131.43 4.34 -224.65
N PRO A 169 -130.56 5.28 -224.24
CA PRO A 169 -129.33 4.94 -223.54
C PRO A 169 -129.66 4.49 -222.11
N VAL A 170 -129.06 3.40 -221.63
CA VAL A 170 -129.26 2.89 -220.26
C VAL A 170 -128.15 3.42 -219.34
N VAL A 171 -128.54 4.14 -218.29
CA VAL A 171 -127.62 4.65 -217.26
C VAL A 171 -126.97 3.49 -216.49
N SER A 172 -125.65 3.49 -216.40
CA SER A 172 -124.84 2.39 -215.85
C SER A 172 -124.94 2.30 -214.31
N PRO A 173 -125.10 1.09 -213.71
CA PRO A 173 -125.18 0.93 -212.25
C PRO A 173 -123.91 1.27 -211.45
N GLU A 174 -122.72 1.26 -212.07
CA GLU A 174 -121.43 1.31 -211.38
C GLU A 174 -121.13 2.63 -210.64
N LEU A 175 -121.61 3.76 -211.18
CA LEU A 175 -121.43 5.07 -210.53
C LEU A 175 -122.13 5.14 -209.17
N LEU A 176 -123.31 4.52 -209.03
CA LEU A 176 -124.09 4.54 -207.79
C LEU A 176 -123.38 3.76 -206.67
N ALA A 177 -122.82 2.58 -206.99
CA ALA A 177 -122.08 1.77 -206.03
C ALA A 177 -120.77 2.43 -205.57
N THR A 178 -120.12 3.20 -206.45
CA THR A 178 -118.89 3.94 -206.13
C THR A 178 -119.15 5.04 -205.10
N VAL A 179 -120.21 5.81 -205.31
CA VAL A 179 -120.67 6.88 -204.40
C VAL A 179 -121.00 6.31 -203.01
N GLU A 180 -121.79 5.23 -202.91
CA GLU A 180 -122.11 4.61 -201.60
C GLU A 180 -120.88 4.12 -200.82
N ASN A 181 -119.84 3.65 -201.51
CA ASN A 181 -118.67 3.07 -200.86
C ASN A 181 -117.76 4.16 -200.27
N GLN A 182 -117.55 5.26 -201.01
CA GLN A 182 -116.83 6.44 -200.52
C GLN A 182 -117.51 7.07 -199.30
N GLN A 183 -118.85 7.20 -199.31
CA GLN A 183 -119.60 7.77 -198.19
C GLN A 183 -119.34 7.02 -196.87
N LYS A 184 -119.42 5.68 -196.88
CA LYS A 184 -119.10 4.83 -195.72
C LYS A 184 -117.66 5.01 -195.23
N GLN A 185 -116.73 5.23 -196.15
CA GLN A 185 -115.31 5.42 -195.84
C GLN A 185 -115.01 6.82 -195.26
N ILE A 186 -115.76 7.86 -195.68
CA ILE A 186 -115.75 9.21 -195.06
C ILE A 186 -116.30 9.15 -193.63
N GLU A 187 -117.39 8.41 -193.40
CA GLU A 187 -117.97 8.24 -192.05
C GLU A 187 -117.01 7.53 -191.09
N SER A 188 -116.30 6.50 -191.55
CA SER A 188 -115.28 5.79 -190.75
C SER A 188 -114.11 6.70 -190.35
N LEU A 189 -113.59 7.52 -191.28
CA LEU A 189 -112.53 8.49 -190.99
C LEU A 189 -112.99 9.58 -190.01
N ASN A 190 -114.25 10.04 -190.12
CA ASN A 190 -114.81 11.01 -189.17
C ASN A 190 -114.91 10.47 -187.74
N GLN A 191 -115.27 9.20 -187.53
CA GLN A 191 -115.26 8.58 -186.19
C GLN A 191 -113.85 8.48 -185.60
N GLN A 192 -112.85 8.10 -186.41
CA GLN A 192 -111.46 8.05 -185.95
C GLN A 192 -110.92 9.45 -185.60
N LEU A 193 -111.31 10.46 -186.37
CA LEU A 193 -110.89 11.85 -186.14
C LEU A 193 -111.53 12.47 -184.89
N SER A 194 -112.78 12.13 -184.54
CA SER A 194 -113.42 12.65 -183.33
C SER A 194 -112.84 12.03 -182.05
N ALA A 195 -112.56 10.72 -182.04
CA ALA A 195 -111.89 10.04 -180.92
C ALA A 195 -110.50 10.64 -180.64
N ALA A 196 -109.66 10.75 -181.68
CA ALA A 196 -108.30 11.30 -181.54
C ALA A 196 -108.29 12.79 -181.12
N ARG A 197 -109.36 13.55 -181.39
CA ARG A 197 -109.52 14.93 -180.90
C ARG A 197 -109.91 15.00 -179.42
N ALA A 198 -110.79 14.11 -178.95
CA ALA A 198 -111.19 14.06 -177.54
C ALA A 198 -110.00 13.76 -176.62
N GLU A 199 -109.15 12.81 -176.99
CA GLU A 199 -107.91 12.49 -176.26
C GLU A 199 -106.90 13.66 -176.31
N LEU A 200 -106.82 14.38 -177.43
CA LEU A 200 -105.96 15.55 -177.57
C LEU A 200 -106.42 16.73 -176.71
N GLU A 201 -107.72 16.95 -176.53
CA GLU A 201 -108.25 17.98 -175.61
C GLU A 201 -107.98 17.63 -174.14
N ALA A 202 -108.15 16.36 -173.74
CA ALA A 202 -107.74 15.90 -172.41
C ALA A 202 -106.25 16.17 -172.14
N GLY A 203 -105.38 15.95 -173.14
CA GLY A 203 -103.96 16.28 -173.08
C GLY A 203 -103.67 17.79 -172.94
N GLN A 204 -104.50 18.68 -173.49
CA GLN A 204 -104.28 20.13 -173.44
C GLN A 204 -104.47 20.75 -172.05
N HIS A 205 -105.17 20.08 -171.13
CA HIS A 205 -105.23 20.51 -169.73
C HIS A 205 -103.85 20.45 -169.03
N HIS A 206 -102.93 19.61 -169.51
CA HIS A 206 -101.57 19.46 -168.95
C HIS A 206 -100.72 20.73 -169.07
N GLN A 207 -100.70 21.39 -170.23
CA GLN A 207 -99.90 22.61 -170.43
C GLN A 207 -100.36 23.82 -169.59
N ARG A 208 -101.59 23.81 -169.06
CA ARG A 208 -102.06 24.82 -168.11
C ARG A 208 -101.54 24.58 -166.68
N ALA A 209 -101.10 23.36 -166.34
CA ALA A 209 -100.51 23.03 -165.04
C ALA A 209 -99.02 23.42 -164.99
N GLU A 210 -98.23 23.11 -166.01
CA GLU A 210 -96.80 23.49 -166.08
C GLU A 210 -96.61 25.02 -165.99
N ALA A 211 -97.49 25.79 -166.63
CA ALA A 211 -97.50 27.25 -166.57
C ALA A 211 -97.85 27.83 -165.18
N ALA A 212 -98.40 27.02 -164.26
CA ALA A 212 -98.61 27.40 -162.86
C ALA A 212 -97.38 27.09 -162.00
N ILE A 213 -96.72 25.95 -162.24
CA ILE A 213 -95.51 25.53 -161.49
C ILE A 213 -94.39 26.57 -161.63
N HIS A 214 -94.10 27.03 -162.85
CA HIS A 214 -93.07 28.06 -163.08
C HIS A 214 -93.37 29.45 -162.49
N ARG A 215 -94.58 29.69 -161.97
CA ARG A 215 -94.92 30.90 -161.20
C ARG A 215 -94.70 30.74 -159.70
N ALA A 216 -94.62 29.51 -159.19
CA ALA A 216 -94.36 29.23 -157.78
C ALA A 216 -92.86 29.35 -157.42
N ASP A 217 -91.96 28.99 -158.34
CA ASP A 217 -90.50 29.11 -158.15
C ASP A 217 -89.98 30.55 -157.98
N ASN A 218 -90.83 31.57 -158.25
CA ASN A 218 -90.48 32.99 -158.23
C ASN A 218 -91.49 33.84 -157.42
N SER A 219 -92.16 33.29 -156.40
CA SER A 219 -92.95 34.11 -155.46
C SER A 219 -92.09 34.66 -154.32
N ASP A 220 -92.46 35.84 -153.81
CA ASP A 220 -91.74 36.51 -152.71
C ASP A 220 -91.72 35.65 -151.42
N ASP A 221 -92.75 34.83 -151.20
CA ASP A 221 -92.83 33.91 -150.05
C ASP A 221 -91.63 32.95 -149.99
N PHE A 222 -91.17 32.45 -151.15
CA PHE A 222 -90.05 31.52 -151.22
C PHE A 222 -88.69 32.20 -151.01
N ALA A 223 -88.61 33.52 -151.23
CA ALA A 223 -87.45 34.32 -150.85
C ALA A 223 -87.45 34.59 -149.33
N GLU A 224 -88.60 34.94 -148.75
CA GLU A 224 -88.73 35.20 -147.31
C GLU A 224 -88.43 33.95 -146.45
N VAL A 225 -88.92 32.77 -146.88
CA VAL A 225 -88.56 31.48 -146.26
C VAL A 225 -87.06 31.21 -146.34
N ARG A 226 -86.40 31.53 -147.46
CA ARG A 226 -84.95 31.32 -147.63
C ARG A 226 -84.15 32.26 -146.70
N GLN A 227 -84.57 33.52 -146.60
CA GLN A 227 -83.95 34.50 -145.70
C GLN A 227 -84.15 34.13 -144.22
N MET A 228 -85.32 33.59 -143.85
CA MET A 228 -85.55 33.03 -142.50
C MET A 228 -84.62 31.85 -142.20
N PHE A 229 -84.43 30.92 -143.13
CA PHE A 229 -83.48 29.81 -142.93
C PHE A 229 -82.03 30.27 -142.82
N GLU A 230 -81.58 31.24 -143.63
CA GLU A 230 -80.23 31.80 -143.49
C GLU A 230 -80.04 32.52 -142.14
N GLY A 231 -81.03 33.28 -141.69
CA GLY A 231 -81.04 33.91 -140.36
C GLY A 231 -81.00 32.89 -139.21
N GLN A 232 -81.77 31.81 -139.30
CA GLN A 232 -81.75 30.71 -138.34
C GLN A 232 -80.40 29.99 -138.32
N VAL A 233 -79.86 29.62 -139.50
CA VAL A 233 -78.54 28.98 -139.61
C VAL A 233 -77.45 29.88 -139.03
N HIS A 234 -77.47 31.19 -139.31
CA HIS A 234 -76.51 32.13 -138.73
C HIS A 234 -76.64 32.23 -137.20
N SER A 235 -77.88 32.29 -136.68
CA SER A 235 -78.16 32.28 -135.23
C SER A 235 -77.64 31.00 -134.55
N TYR A 236 -77.91 29.82 -135.13
CA TYR A 236 -77.37 28.56 -134.62
C TYR A 236 -75.84 28.51 -134.71
N LEU A 237 -75.22 29.07 -135.75
CA LEU A 237 -73.76 29.14 -135.87
C LEU A 237 -73.13 30.05 -134.79
N GLN A 238 -73.72 31.22 -134.51
CA GLN A 238 -73.32 32.07 -133.40
C GLN A 238 -73.49 31.35 -132.05
N MET A 239 -74.62 30.66 -131.84
CA MET A 239 -74.89 29.93 -130.60
C MET A 239 -73.94 28.74 -130.40
N ILE A 240 -73.59 28.00 -131.46
CA ILE A 240 -72.58 26.94 -131.43
C ILE A 240 -71.19 27.52 -131.12
N GLN A 241 -70.82 28.67 -131.71
CA GLN A 241 -69.55 29.32 -131.39
C GLN A 241 -69.51 29.80 -129.92
N LYS A 242 -70.59 30.39 -129.41
CA LYS A 242 -70.73 30.78 -128.00
C LYS A 242 -70.61 29.58 -127.07
N LEU A 243 -71.38 28.51 -127.32
CA LEU A 243 -71.33 27.28 -126.53
C LEU A 243 -69.95 26.61 -126.58
N LYS A 244 -69.23 26.69 -127.70
CA LYS A 244 -67.84 26.22 -127.83
C LYS A 244 -66.85 27.10 -127.05
N GLY A 245 -67.12 28.39 -126.91
CA GLY A 245 -66.42 29.28 -126.00
C GLY A 245 -66.68 28.91 -124.53
N GLU A 246 -67.94 28.76 -124.14
CA GLU A 246 -68.34 28.34 -122.79
C GLU A 246 -67.83 26.95 -122.41
N ALA A 247 -67.75 26.01 -123.37
CA ALA A 247 -67.16 24.70 -123.15
C ALA A 247 -65.66 24.82 -122.81
N ARG A 248 -64.91 25.63 -123.57
CA ARG A 248 -63.48 25.88 -123.35
C ARG A 248 -63.21 26.60 -122.02
N THR A 249 -64.03 27.57 -121.63
CA THR A 249 -63.85 28.24 -120.33
C THR A 249 -64.20 27.31 -119.16
N ARG A 250 -65.20 26.43 -119.31
CA ARG A 250 -65.47 25.37 -118.32
C ARG A 250 -64.37 24.30 -118.27
N GLU A 251 -63.79 23.93 -119.41
CA GLU A 251 -62.66 22.98 -119.50
C GLU A 251 -61.39 23.54 -118.84
N ALA A 252 -61.10 24.84 -119.07
CA ALA A 252 -60.05 25.56 -118.36
C ALA A 252 -60.32 25.62 -116.84
N ALA A 253 -61.54 26.02 -116.43
CA ALA A 253 -61.92 26.09 -115.02
C ALA A 253 -61.92 24.71 -114.32
N LEU A 254 -62.25 23.62 -115.01
CA LEU A 254 -62.12 22.25 -114.50
C LEU A 254 -60.66 21.83 -114.35
N THR A 255 -59.78 22.27 -115.25
CA THR A 255 -58.33 22.03 -115.17
C THR A 255 -57.72 22.79 -113.99
N GLU A 256 -58.09 24.06 -113.82
CA GLU A 256 -57.72 24.91 -112.69
C GLU A 256 -58.24 24.34 -111.36
N LEU A 257 -59.52 23.97 -111.30
CA LEU A 257 -60.12 23.34 -110.12
C LEU A 257 -59.43 22.02 -109.78
N SER A 258 -59.11 21.17 -110.78
CA SER A 258 -58.34 19.95 -110.56
C SER A 258 -56.94 20.23 -110.01
N GLY A 259 -56.29 21.32 -110.44
CA GLY A 259 -55.02 21.78 -109.86
C GLY A 259 -55.16 22.22 -108.40
N THR A 260 -56.18 23.02 -108.07
CA THR A 260 -56.45 23.43 -106.68
C THR A 260 -56.77 22.25 -105.76
N VAL A 261 -57.54 21.26 -106.22
CA VAL A 261 -57.82 20.03 -105.47
C VAL A 261 -56.54 19.24 -105.21
N GLN A 262 -55.63 19.14 -106.18
CA GLN A 262 -54.33 18.48 -105.98
C GLN A 262 -53.42 19.25 -105.00
N SER A 263 -53.45 20.59 -105.01
CA SER A 263 -52.74 21.40 -104.01
C SER A 263 -53.30 21.17 -102.61
N LEU A 264 -54.62 21.27 -102.44
CA LEU A 264 -55.31 21.07 -101.16
C LEU A 264 -55.14 19.64 -100.62
N GLN A 265 -55.09 18.63 -101.49
CA GLN A 265 -54.76 17.25 -101.09
C GLN A 265 -53.34 17.13 -100.55
N LYS A 266 -52.36 17.76 -101.19
CA LYS A 266 -50.97 17.78 -100.72
C LYS A 266 -50.80 18.58 -99.42
N GLU A 267 -51.48 19.72 -99.30
CA GLU A 267 -51.52 20.54 -98.09
C GLU A 267 -52.17 19.78 -96.92
N LEU A 268 -53.21 18.98 -97.18
CA LEU A 268 -53.83 18.10 -96.20
C LEU A 268 -52.88 16.96 -95.75
N GLU A 269 -52.22 16.27 -96.69
CA GLU A 269 -51.21 15.25 -96.34
C GLU A 269 -50.04 15.83 -95.52
N GLU A 270 -49.64 17.07 -95.78
CA GLU A 270 -48.60 17.76 -95.02
C GLU A 270 -49.09 18.17 -93.62
N ALA A 271 -50.34 18.62 -93.49
CA ALA A 271 -50.98 18.92 -92.21
C ALA A 271 -51.20 17.66 -91.35
N GLU A 272 -51.65 16.55 -91.92
CA GLU A 272 -51.83 15.27 -91.20
C GLU A 272 -50.49 14.75 -90.63
N ARG A 273 -49.40 14.87 -91.41
CA ARG A 273 -48.04 14.51 -90.94
C ARG A 273 -47.55 15.45 -89.83
N ALA A 274 -47.85 16.75 -89.91
CA ALA A 274 -47.53 17.70 -88.85
C ALA A 274 -48.27 17.35 -87.54
N VAL A 275 -49.57 17.06 -87.61
CA VAL A 275 -50.40 16.68 -86.46
C VAL A 275 -49.92 15.38 -85.82
N GLU A 276 -49.57 14.35 -86.59
CA GLU A 276 -49.01 13.11 -86.00
C GLU A 276 -47.63 13.35 -85.37
N SER A 277 -46.78 14.20 -85.96
CA SER A 277 -45.50 14.61 -85.36
C SER A 277 -45.71 15.33 -84.04
N GLU A 278 -46.64 16.31 -83.97
CA GLU A 278 -46.98 17.00 -82.73
C GLU A 278 -47.57 16.04 -81.69
N ARG A 279 -48.44 15.10 -82.08
CA ARG A 279 -49.01 14.10 -81.19
C ARG A 279 -47.94 13.18 -80.57
N LEU A 280 -46.93 12.80 -81.34
CA LEU A 280 -45.77 12.05 -80.86
C LEU A 280 -44.90 12.87 -79.90
N ILE A 281 -44.68 14.17 -80.21
CA ILE A 281 -43.98 15.10 -79.32
C ILE A 281 -44.74 15.28 -78.00
N SER A 282 -46.05 15.53 -78.03
CA SER A 282 -46.90 15.63 -76.82
C SER A 282 -46.85 14.37 -75.97
N LYS A 283 -46.87 13.18 -76.59
CA LYS A 283 -46.72 11.91 -75.87
C LYS A 283 -45.33 11.79 -75.21
N GLY A 284 -44.27 12.22 -75.89
CA GLY A 284 -42.91 12.26 -75.33
C GLY A 284 -42.78 13.24 -74.16
N LEU A 285 -43.33 14.44 -74.30
CA LEU A 285 -43.39 15.44 -73.24
C LEU A 285 -44.19 14.94 -72.03
N GLN A 286 -45.33 14.29 -72.24
CA GLN A 286 -46.13 13.76 -71.13
C GLN A 286 -45.41 12.61 -70.41
N GLY A 287 -44.70 11.73 -71.12
CA GLY A 287 -43.81 10.74 -70.50
C GLY A 287 -42.69 11.39 -69.66
N LYS A 288 -42.12 12.51 -70.14
CA LYS A 288 -41.10 13.26 -69.38
C LYS A 288 -41.68 14.01 -68.17
N ILE A 289 -42.93 14.47 -68.24
CA ILE A 289 -43.64 15.04 -67.09
C ILE A 289 -43.79 13.98 -65.99
N THR A 290 -44.30 12.78 -66.32
CA THR A 290 -44.44 11.71 -65.32
C THR A 290 -43.09 11.28 -64.72
N GLU A 291 -42.03 11.19 -65.53
CA GLU A 291 -40.68 10.90 -65.01
C GLU A 291 -40.18 11.98 -64.03
N LEU A 292 -40.54 13.26 -64.25
CA LEU A 292 -40.20 14.37 -63.35
C LEU A 292 -41.10 14.41 -62.10
N GLU A 293 -42.37 13.99 -62.22
CA GLU A 293 -43.29 13.84 -61.09
C GLU A 293 -42.82 12.71 -60.15
N ASP A 294 -42.42 11.56 -60.70
CA ASP A 294 -41.82 10.44 -59.95
C ASP A 294 -40.51 10.86 -59.25
N GLN A 295 -39.63 11.59 -59.97
CA GLN A 295 -38.38 12.13 -59.40
C GLN A 295 -38.64 13.15 -58.29
N LEU A 296 -39.64 14.03 -58.44
CA LEU A 296 -40.02 15.00 -57.42
C LEU A 296 -40.59 14.31 -56.17
N SER A 297 -41.44 13.28 -56.35
CA SER A 297 -41.96 12.48 -55.24
C SER A 297 -40.83 11.79 -54.48
N SER A 298 -39.92 11.10 -55.20
CA SER A 298 -38.77 10.43 -54.59
C SER A 298 -37.84 11.41 -53.87
N SER A 299 -37.62 12.60 -54.43
CA SER A 299 -36.86 13.66 -53.76
C SER A 299 -37.56 14.21 -52.51
N HIS A 300 -38.89 14.25 -52.49
CA HIS A 300 -39.65 14.68 -51.31
C HIS A 300 -39.57 13.64 -50.19
N ASP A 301 -39.71 12.35 -50.51
CA ASP A 301 -39.53 11.25 -49.55
C ASP A 301 -38.12 11.24 -48.94
N GLN A 302 -37.09 11.54 -49.75
CA GLN A 302 -35.72 11.71 -49.26
C GLN A 302 -35.59 12.90 -48.29
N VAL A 303 -36.19 14.06 -48.58
CA VAL A 303 -36.21 15.20 -47.65
C VAL A 303 -36.90 14.82 -46.34
N ASN A 304 -38.08 14.20 -46.39
CA ASN A 304 -38.82 13.76 -45.21
C ASN A 304 -38.00 12.77 -44.35
N SER A 305 -37.23 11.88 -45.00
CA SER A 305 -36.30 10.96 -44.32
C SER A 305 -35.13 11.71 -43.66
N TYR A 306 -34.51 12.68 -44.34
CA TYR A 306 -33.42 13.48 -43.79
C TYR A 306 -33.87 14.40 -42.64
N GLU A 307 -35.07 15.00 -42.72
CA GLU A 307 -35.63 15.78 -41.61
C GLU A 307 -35.90 14.92 -40.37
N SER A 308 -36.39 13.68 -40.57
CA SER A 308 -36.60 12.71 -39.49
C SER A 308 -35.27 12.34 -38.82
N ALA A 309 -34.25 11.96 -39.60
CA ALA A 309 -32.92 11.62 -39.08
C ALA A 309 -32.23 12.81 -38.40
N LEU A 310 -32.41 14.04 -38.90
CA LEU A 310 -31.91 15.25 -38.26
C LEU A 310 -32.60 15.54 -36.92
N SER A 311 -33.90 15.24 -36.80
CA SER A 311 -34.66 15.34 -35.55
C SER A 311 -34.13 14.35 -34.50
N GLU A 312 -33.97 13.08 -34.88
CA GLU A 312 -33.36 12.05 -34.03
C GLU A 312 -31.94 12.43 -33.58
N SER A 313 -31.11 12.92 -34.50
CA SER A 313 -29.75 13.37 -34.19
C SER A 313 -29.71 14.54 -33.20
N ARG A 314 -30.69 15.45 -33.23
CA ARG A 314 -30.81 16.56 -32.27
C ARG A 314 -31.22 16.09 -30.88
N ILE A 315 -32.13 15.11 -30.80
CA ILE A 315 -32.55 14.48 -29.54
C ILE A 315 -31.37 13.71 -28.92
N ALA A 316 -30.58 13.01 -29.74
CA ALA A 316 -29.36 12.34 -29.30
C ALA A 316 -28.31 13.35 -28.79
N GLU A 317 -28.10 14.47 -29.49
CA GLU A 317 -27.19 15.54 -29.05
C GLU A 317 -27.62 16.14 -27.70
N GLN A 318 -28.92 16.45 -27.52
CA GLN A 318 -29.46 16.94 -26.26
C GLN A 318 -29.29 15.94 -25.12
N THR A 319 -29.51 14.65 -25.39
CA THR A 319 -29.31 13.56 -24.43
C THR A 319 -27.85 13.47 -23.98
N MET A 320 -26.91 13.49 -24.93
CA MET A 320 -25.47 13.49 -24.64
C MET A 320 -25.03 14.75 -23.88
N ARG A 321 -25.62 15.91 -24.18
CA ARG A 321 -25.37 17.17 -23.43
C ARG A 321 -25.83 17.08 -21.98
N SER A 322 -26.97 16.44 -21.69
CA SER A 322 -27.42 16.18 -20.32
C SER A 322 -26.43 15.27 -19.59
N GLN A 323 -26.09 14.13 -20.19
CA GLN A 323 -25.14 13.15 -19.62
C GLN A 323 -23.76 13.78 -19.34
N LEU A 324 -23.29 14.68 -20.22
CA LEU A 324 -22.05 15.45 -20.01
C LEU A 324 -22.16 16.56 -18.96
N SER A 325 -23.37 16.94 -18.52
CA SER A 325 -23.57 17.76 -17.33
C SER A 325 -23.55 16.88 -16.09
N ASP A 326 -24.35 15.81 -16.07
CA ASP A 326 -24.45 14.86 -14.95
C ASP A 326 -23.07 14.29 -14.58
N MET A 327 -22.24 13.96 -15.58
CA MET A 327 -20.86 13.50 -15.39
C MET A 327 -19.89 14.57 -14.86
N ARG A 328 -20.14 15.87 -15.10
CA ARG A 328 -19.32 16.95 -14.53
C ARG A 328 -19.67 17.19 -13.07
N ASP A 329 -20.96 17.18 -12.75
CA ASP A 329 -21.43 17.39 -11.38
C ASP A 329 -20.95 16.24 -10.48
N LEU A 330 -20.95 14.99 -10.99
CA LEU A 330 -20.34 13.83 -10.33
C LEU A 330 -18.82 13.93 -10.20
N LEU A 331 -18.12 14.53 -11.17
CA LEU A 331 -16.67 14.74 -11.10
C LEU A 331 -16.31 15.78 -10.04
N GLU A 332 -17.00 16.93 -10.02
CA GLU A 332 -16.75 17.99 -9.02
C GLU A 332 -17.02 17.49 -7.60
N GLU A 333 -18.09 16.71 -7.39
CA GLU A 333 -18.36 16.08 -6.09
C GLU A 333 -17.27 15.05 -5.71
N SER A 334 -16.74 14.29 -6.68
CA SER A 334 -15.61 13.38 -6.42
C SER A 334 -14.31 14.12 -6.08
N GLU A 335 -14.03 15.26 -6.73
CA GLU A 335 -12.88 16.13 -6.43
C GLU A 335 -12.99 16.78 -5.04
N ARG A 336 -14.21 17.18 -4.63
CA ARG A 336 -14.50 17.68 -3.27
C ARG A 336 -14.26 16.59 -2.22
N GLN A 337 -14.74 15.37 -2.45
CA GLN A 337 -14.53 14.23 -1.54
C GLN A 337 -13.05 13.85 -1.43
N ALA A 338 -12.31 13.81 -2.55
CA ALA A 338 -10.87 13.59 -2.56
C ALA A 338 -10.12 14.67 -1.75
N SER A 339 -10.56 15.93 -1.87
CA SER A 339 -10.02 17.06 -1.09
C SER A 339 -10.28 16.91 0.42
N SER A 340 -11.47 16.44 0.82
CA SER A 340 -11.79 16.13 2.23
C SER A 340 -10.86 15.05 2.78
N PHE A 341 -10.76 13.91 2.10
CA PHE A 341 -9.90 12.81 2.54
C PHE A 341 -8.42 13.20 2.60
N GLN A 342 -7.95 14.09 1.72
CA GLN A 342 -6.59 14.63 1.78
C GLN A 342 -6.37 15.55 2.99
N SER A 343 -7.38 16.32 3.40
CA SER A 343 -7.34 17.11 4.64
C SER A 343 -7.34 16.20 5.88
N GLU A 344 -8.23 15.20 5.93
CA GLU A 344 -8.30 14.21 7.01
C GLU A 344 -6.98 13.43 7.16
N LEU A 345 -6.34 13.04 6.05
CA LEU A 345 -5.01 12.44 6.05
C LEU A 345 -3.93 13.39 6.60
N SER A 346 -4.01 14.69 6.30
CA SER A 346 -3.07 15.67 6.86
C SER A 346 -3.21 15.76 8.39
N GLU A 347 -4.44 15.86 8.91
CA GLU A 347 -4.70 15.89 10.36
C GLU A 347 -4.26 14.59 11.05
N LEU A 348 -4.54 13.43 10.45
CA LEU A 348 -4.11 12.12 10.96
C LEU A 348 -2.58 12.01 11.04
N ASN A 349 -1.85 12.51 10.03
CA ASN A 349 -0.38 12.52 10.06
C ASN A 349 0.18 13.47 11.13
N GLN A 350 -0.36 14.69 11.25
CA GLN A 350 0.04 15.62 12.31
C GLN A 350 -0.20 15.04 13.70
N ARG A 351 -1.33 14.37 13.91
CA ARG A 351 -1.67 13.69 15.18
C ARG A 351 -0.79 12.48 15.46
N LEU A 352 -0.41 11.72 14.42
CA LEU A 352 0.55 10.62 14.53
C LEU A 352 1.94 11.13 14.93
N ASP A 353 2.42 12.23 14.37
CA ASP A 353 3.72 12.81 14.72
C ASP A 353 3.75 13.44 16.12
N ALA A 354 2.64 14.05 16.56
CA ALA A 354 2.48 14.46 17.96
C ALA A 354 2.59 13.26 18.92
N LEU A 355 1.88 12.15 18.64
CA LEU A 355 1.94 10.92 19.44
C LEU A 355 3.35 10.28 19.44
N LYS A 356 4.10 10.33 18.33
CA LYS A 356 5.52 9.91 18.29
C LYS A 356 6.37 10.78 19.22
N SER A 357 6.15 12.09 19.25
CA SER A 357 6.89 13.02 20.12
C SER A 357 6.58 12.79 21.60
N GLU A 358 5.31 12.58 21.95
CA GLU A 358 4.88 12.21 23.31
C GLU A 358 5.51 10.88 23.76
N LEU A 359 5.49 9.86 22.90
CA LEU A 359 6.12 8.56 23.15
C LEU A 359 7.65 8.69 23.32
N GLY A 360 8.31 9.55 22.54
CA GLY A 360 9.74 9.87 22.70
C GLY A 360 10.04 10.47 24.06
N SER A 361 9.29 11.50 24.46
CA SER A 361 9.40 12.15 25.78
C SER A 361 9.16 11.17 26.94
N ALA A 362 8.10 10.36 26.84
CA ALA A 362 7.77 9.35 27.85
C ALA A 362 8.87 8.28 28.00
N ASN A 363 9.47 7.83 26.90
CA ASN A 363 10.61 6.91 26.94
C ASN A 363 11.86 7.54 27.57
N GLN A 364 12.16 8.81 27.27
CA GLN A 364 13.26 9.55 27.89
C GLN A 364 13.06 9.70 29.41
N GLN A 365 11.83 10.03 29.84
CA GLN A 365 11.47 10.08 31.26
C GLN A 365 11.60 8.71 31.94
N ASN A 366 11.21 7.62 31.25
CA ASN A 366 11.36 6.25 31.75
C ASN A 366 12.85 5.88 31.93
N ALA A 367 13.72 6.29 31.00
CA ALA A 367 15.16 6.08 31.10
C ALA A 367 15.78 6.81 32.30
N LEU A 368 15.40 8.07 32.54
CA LEU A 368 15.84 8.85 33.70
C LEU A 368 15.37 8.20 35.02
N LEU A 369 14.11 7.75 35.10
CA LEU A 369 13.58 7.06 36.28
C LEU A 369 14.30 5.73 36.56
N ARG A 370 14.69 4.98 35.53
CA ARG A 370 15.51 3.76 35.67
C ARG A 370 16.93 4.07 36.18
N GLN A 371 17.56 5.13 35.66
CA GLN A 371 18.87 5.58 36.12
C GLN A 371 18.83 6.01 37.60
N GLU A 372 17.80 6.76 37.99
CA GLU A 372 17.58 7.18 39.38
C GLU A 372 17.29 5.99 40.31
N THR A 373 16.47 5.03 39.86
CA THR A 373 16.24 3.77 40.60
C THR A 373 17.55 3.01 40.81
N THR A 374 18.43 3.00 39.80
CA THR A 374 19.76 2.36 39.89
C THR A 374 20.67 3.07 40.89
N ARG A 375 20.68 4.41 40.89
CA ARG A 375 21.42 5.23 41.87
C ARG A 375 20.96 4.94 43.30
N LEU A 376 19.67 5.03 43.56
CA LEU A 376 19.06 4.78 44.88
C LEU A 376 19.29 3.34 45.36
N THR A 377 19.29 2.36 44.46
CA THR A 377 19.62 0.96 44.80
C THR A 377 21.08 0.82 45.25
N GLY A 378 22.02 1.48 44.58
CA GLY A 378 23.43 1.50 44.97
C GLY A 378 23.67 2.20 46.31
N GLU A 379 23.00 3.33 46.55
CA GLU A 379 23.08 4.06 47.82
C GLU A 379 22.51 3.24 48.99
N LEU A 380 21.39 2.54 48.78
CA LEU A 380 20.83 1.60 49.75
C LEU A 380 21.80 0.44 50.05
N GLN A 381 22.49 -0.10 49.04
CA GLN A 381 23.51 -1.13 49.23
C GLN A 381 24.69 -0.63 50.07
N VAL A 382 25.20 0.58 49.79
CA VAL A 382 26.29 1.21 50.59
C VAL A 382 25.84 1.49 52.02
N SER A 383 24.59 1.94 52.22
CA SER A 383 24.00 2.12 53.55
C SER A 383 23.94 0.80 54.32
N ASN A 384 23.45 -0.27 53.70
CA ASN A 384 23.39 -1.60 54.32
C ASN A 384 24.79 -2.16 54.66
N GLN A 385 25.77 -1.95 53.78
CA GLN A 385 27.17 -2.31 54.03
C GLN A 385 27.75 -1.55 55.24
N THR A 386 27.37 -0.28 55.40
CA THR A 386 27.76 0.58 56.52
C THR A 386 27.13 0.11 57.83
N VAL A 387 25.82 -0.18 57.83
CA VAL A 387 25.10 -0.74 58.99
C VAL A 387 25.69 -2.08 59.42
N ALA A 388 25.97 -2.99 58.47
CA ALA A 388 26.62 -4.27 58.78
C ALA A 388 28.01 -4.08 59.44
N THR A 389 28.80 -3.12 58.95
CA THR A 389 30.11 -2.79 59.52
C THR A 389 29.98 -2.24 60.94
N GLN A 390 29.00 -1.36 61.18
CA GLN A 390 28.69 -0.84 62.52
C GLN A 390 28.20 -1.95 63.47
N GLN A 391 27.40 -2.89 62.98
CA GLN A 391 26.95 -4.06 63.75
C GLN A 391 28.14 -4.88 64.28
N THR A 392 29.13 -5.16 63.43
CA THR A 392 30.37 -5.86 63.82
C THR A 392 31.22 -5.06 64.81
N GLN A 393 31.31 -3.73 64.62
CA GLN A 393 32.01 -2.85 65.58
C GLN A 393 31.34 -2.83 66.96
N ILE A 394 30.00 -2.78 67.01
CA ILE A 394 29.23 -2.85 68.26
C ILE A 394 29.46 -4.20 68.96
N GLN A 395 29.48 -5.31 68.21
CA GLN A 395 29.76 -6.63 68.78
C GLN A 395 31.17 -6.71 69.38
N ALA A 396 32.21 -6.29 68.66
CA ALA A 396 33.59 -6.29 69.16
C ALA A 396 33.79 -5.35 70.37
N LEU A 397 33.05 -4.25 70.45
CA LEU A 397 33.01 -3.38 71.63
C LEU A 397 32.30 -4.04 72.82
N GLY A 398 31.27 -4.87 72.58
CA GLY A 398 30.62 -5.71 73.59
C GLY A 398 31.56 -6.77 74.16
N GLU A 399 32.21 -7.54 73.29
CA GLU A 399 33.24 -8.52 73.67
C GLU A 399 34.38 -7.87 74.48
N THR A 400 34.81 -6.66 74.08
CA THR A 400 35.80 -5.86 74.82
C THR A 400 35.28 -5.38 76.19
N LEU A 401 33.98 -5.13 76.35
CA LEU A 401 33.37 -4.75 77.63
C LEU A 401 33.31 -5.94 78.59
N ASP A 402 32.91 -7.12 78.11
CA ASP A 402 32.84 -8.35 78.93
C ASP A 402 34.23 -8.75 79.46
N ASP A 403 35.27 -8.66 78.63
CA ASP A 403 36.68 -8.86 79.01
C ASP A 403 37.12 -7.88 80.13
N ARG A 404 36.64 -6.63 80.07
CA ARG A 404 36.96 -5.58 81.06
C ARG A 404 36.20 -5.80 82.36
N GLU A 405 34.94 -6.20 82.31
CA GLU A 405 34.13 -6.56 83.46
C GLU A 405 34.73 -7.77 84.19
N SER A 406 35.11 -8.83 83.47
CA SER A 406 35.83 -9.98 84.04
C SER A 406 37.16 -9.57 84.69
N THR A 407 37.92 -8.67 84.05
CA THR A 407 39.16 -8.10 84.62
C THR A 407 38.89 -7.33 85.92
N ILE A 408 37.81 -6.54 85.98
CA ILE A 408 37.40 -5.76 87.17
C ILE A 408 36.98 -6.70 88.31
N GLN A 409 36.25 -7.76 88.02
CA GLN A 409 35.85 -8.77 89.01
C GLN A 409 37.08 -9.46 89.62
N ALA A 410 38.01 -9.96 88.80
CA ALA A 410 39.25 -10.59 89.27
C ALA A 410 40.15 -9.64 90.08
N LEU A 411 40.19 -8.34 89.74
CA LEU A 411 40.88 -7.31 90.52
C LEU A 411 40.18 -7.05 91.87
N THR A 412 38.85 -7.09 91.90
CA THR A 412 38.03 -6.89 93.11
C THR A 412 38.21 -8.06 94.09
N GLU A 413 38.20 -9.30 93.60
CA GLU A 413 38.52 -10.50 94.39
C GLU A 413 39.93 -10.41 94.97
N LYS A 414 40.91 -10.03 94.16
CA LYS A 414 42.31 -9.84 94.60
C LYS A 414 42.43 -8.74 95.67
N GLN A 415 41.67 -7.65 95.55
CA GLN A 415 41.61 -6.59 96.56
C GLN A 415 41.02 -7.12 97.89
N SER A 416 39.96 -7.92 97.83
CA SER A 416 39.34 -8.57 99.00
C SER A 416 40.31 -9.53 99.71
N HIS A 417 41.03 -10.36 98.96
CA HIS A 417 42.07 -11.24 99.50
C HIS A 417 43.22 -10.45 100.15
N LEU A 418 43.68 -9.37 99.53
CA LEU A 418 44.73 -8.50 100.10
C LEU A 418 44.26 -7.81 101.39
N ALA A 419 43.02 -7.31 101.44
CA ALA A 419 42.44 -6.74 102.65
C ALA A 419 42.35 -7.76 103.80
N SER A 420 41.92 -9.00 103.50
CA SER A 420 41.89 -10.10 104.47
C SER A 420 43.28 -10.49 104.98
N SER A 421 44.28 -10.51 104.09
CA SER A 421 45.68 -10.77 104.44
C SER A 421 46.27 -9.67 105.34
N LEU A 422 46.00 -8.40 105.03
CA LEU A 422 46.38 -7.26 105.86
C LEU A 422 45.72 -7.32 107.25
N ALA A 423 44.43 -7.66 107.35
CA ALA A 423 43.76 -7.85 108.63
C ALA A 423 44.40 -8.98 109.45
N SER A 424 44.75 -10.09 108.81
CA SER A 424 45.48 -11.19 109.46
C SER A 424 46.86 -10.74 109.98
N LYS A 425 47.65 -10.00 109.18
CA LYS A 425 48.94 -9.46 109.63
C LYS A 425 48.82 -8.38 110.70
N SER A 426 47.75 -7.58 110.70
CA SER A 426 47.48 -6.66 111.81
C SER A 426 47.19 -7.41 113.11
N ASN A 427 46.49 -8.55 113.06
CA ASN A 427 46.23 -9.37 114.23
C ASN A 427 47.50 -10.08 114.74
N GLU A 428 48.35 -10.61 113.85
CA GLU A 428 49.67 -11.14 114.21
C GLU A 428 50.54 -10.07 114.89
N LEU A 429 50.58 -8.85 114.33
CA LEU A 429 51.31 -7.71 114.91
C LEU A 429 50.79 -7.36 116.31
N ASN A 430 49.47 -7.30 116.49
CA ASN A 430 48.85 -7.00 117.78
C ASN A 430 49.18 -8.07 118.84
N LEU A 431 49.20 -9.35 118.47
CA LEU A 431 49.61 -10.45 119.35
C LEU A 431 51.11 -10.37 119.69
N ALA A 432 51.98 -10.07 118.72
CA ALA A 432 53.41 -9.89 118.95
C ALA A 432 53.71 -8.68 119.86
N ASN A 433 52.96 -7.58 119.70
CA ASN A 433 53.06 -6.42 120.58
C ASN A 433 52.60 -6.76 122.01
N ALA A 434 51.50 -7.50 122.18
CA ALA A 434 51.06 -7.96 123.50
C ALA A 434 52.09 -8.88 124.19
N ALA A 435 52.74 -9.77 123.43
CA ALA A 435 53.83 -10.62 123.92
C ALA A 435 55.07 -9.80 124.32
N ASN A 436 55.43 -8.77 123.55
CA ASN A 436 56.50 -7.84 123.93
C ASN A 436 56.19 -7.08 125.23
N THR A 437 54.93 -6.69 125.47
CA THR A 437 54.50 -6.10 126.75
C THR A 437 54.63 -7.08 127.91
N ASP A 438 54.29 -8.36 127.74
CA ASP A 438 54.57 -9.39 128.77
C ASP A 438 56.06 -9.53 129.05
N TYR A 439 56.90 -9.60 128.00
CA TYR A 439 58.35 -9.66 128.17
C TYR A 439 58.91 -8.42 128.89
N GLN A 440 58.40 -7.21 128.61
CA GLN A 440 58.76 -6.00 129.34
C GLN A 440 58.37 -6.08 130.83
N ASN A 441 57.13 -6.47 131.14
CA ASN A 441 56.66 -6.66 132.53
C ASN A 441 57.51 -7.71 133.28
N ARG A 442 57.91 -8.78 132.60
CA ARG A 442 58.77 -9.82 133.18
C ARG A 442 60.21 -9.34 133.39
N ILE A 443 60.75 -8.55 132.47
CA ILE A 443 62.06 -7.90 132.65
C ILE A 443 62.04 -6.95 133.85
N GLU A 444 61.01 -6.11 134.01
CA GLU A 444 60.86 -5.28 135.22
C GLU A 444 60.80 -6.12 136.50
N SER A 445 60.09 -7.26 136.48
CA SER A 445 60.03 -8.17 137.62
C SER A 445 61.40 -8.79 137.95
N TYR A 446 62.19 -9.17 136.94
CA TYR A 446 63.55 -9.68 137.16
C TYR A 446 64.51 -8.59 137.63
N VAL A 447 64.39 -7.34 137.15
CA VAL A 447 65.18 -6.19 137.66
C VAL A 447 64.89 -5.98 139.15
N ARG A 448 63.61 -5.90 139.56
CA ARG A 448 63.23 -5.77 140.97
C ARG A 448 63.73 -6.92 141.86
N GLN A 449 63.86 -8.13 141.31
CA GLN A 449 64.46 -9.27 142.01
C GLN A 449 65.99 -9.11 142.17
N VAL A 450 66.68 -8.61 141.14
CA VAL A 450 68.13 -8.31 141.21
C VAL A 450 68.40 -7.18 142.21
N ASP A 451 67.57 -6.13 142.25
CA ASP A 451 67.67 -5.05 143.24
C ASP A 451 67.54 -5.59 144.68
N GLN A 452 66.57 -6.48 144.93
CA GLN A 452 66.36 -7.13 146.23
C GLN A 452 67.51 -8.07 146.63
N ILE A 453 68.10 -8.79 145.67
CA ILE A 453 69.27 -9.66 145.90
C ILE A 453 70.50 -8.79 146.21
N THR A 454 70.66 -7.67 145.52
CA THR A 454 71.77 -6.72 145.73
C THR A 454 71.70 -6.09 147.12
N ALA A 455 70.53 -5.58 147.52
CA ALA A 455 70.34 -5.01 148.85
C ALA A 455 70.62 -6.01 149.99
N ARG A 456 70.23 -7.29 149.84
CA ARG A 456 70.58 -8.36 150.79
C ARG A 456 72.06 -8.69 150.81
N LEU A 457 72.74 -8.60 149.66
CA LEU A 457 74.18 -8.81 149.58
C LEU A 457 74.94 -7.69 150.29
N ASP A 458 74.53 -6.43 150.11
CA ASP A 458 75.08 -5.27 150.81
C ASP A 458 74.87 -5.37 152.34
N GLU A 459 73.67 -5.80 152.77
CA GLU A 459 73.34 -6.08 154.18
C GLU A 459 74.27 -7.17 154.76
N THR A 460 74.39 -8.31 154.07
CA THR A 460 75.28 -9.42 154.47
C THR A 460 76.77 -9.00 154.53
N VAL A 461 77.21 -8.16 153.59
CA VAL A 461 78.59 -7.62 153.57
C VAL A 461 78.81 -6.67 154.75
N SER A 462 77.81 -5.86 155.12
CA SER A 462 77.88 -4.99 156.31
C SER A 462 77.96 -5.81 157.61
N GLU A 463 77.21 -6.91 157.72
CA GLU A 463 77.29 -7.82 158.88
C GLU A 463 78.69 -8.44 159.00
N PHE A 464 79.25 -8.99 157.91
CA PHE A 464 80.60 -9.56 157.93
C PHE A 464 81.69 -8.52 158.25
N GLN A 465 81.56 -7.27 157.78
CA GLN A 465 82.49 -6.19 158.15
C GLN A 465 82.42 -5.87 159.65
N GLN A 466 81.22 -5.87 160.23
CA GLN A 466 81.03 -5.66 161.67
C GLN A 466 81.63 -6.82 162.50
N GLU A 467 81.39 -8.08 162.09
CA GLU A 467 81.96 -9.27 162.72
C GLU A 467 83.50 -9.27 162.65
N GLN A 468 84.07 -8.94 161.48
CA GLN A 468 85.52 -8.82 161.30
C GLN A 468 86.12 -7.73 162.21
N SER A 469 85.42 -6.60 162.40
CA SER A 469 85.85 -5.56 163.35
C SER A 469 85.82 -6.02 164.81
N GLN A 470 84.84 -6.83 165.20
CA GLN A 470 84.78 -7.42 166.54
C GLN A 470 85.93 -8.43 166.75
N LEU A 471 86.17 -9.30 165.77
CA LEU A 471 87.22 -10.32 165.83
C LEU A 471 88.61 -9.70 165.95
N ASN A 472 88.89 -8.61 165.22
CA ASN A 472 90.13 -7.85 165.32
C ASN A 472 90.34 -7.24 166.73
N SER A 473 89.26 -6.79 167.39
CA SER A 473 89.31 -6.29 168.76
C SER A 473 89.71 -7.39 169.76
N VAL A 474 89.13 -8.59 169.61
CA VAL A 474 89.45 -9.76 170.46
C VAL A 474 90.90 -10.23 170.24
N ILE A 475 91.38 -10.24 168.99
CA ILE A 475 92.78 -10.60 168.66
C ILE A 475 93.76 -9.61 169.30
N ALA A 476 93.46 -8.31 169.29
CA ALA A 476 94.28 -7.29 169.95
C ALA A 476 94.33 -7.48 171.48
N GLU A 477 93.19 -7.77 172.11
CA GLU A 477 93.13 -8.05 173.55
C GLU A 477 93.92 -9.32 173.93
N GLN A 478 93.74 -10.43 173.19
CA GLN A 478 94.48 -11.67 173.42
C GLN A 478 95.99 -11.50 173.22
N SER A 479 96.40 -10.72 172.21
CA SER A 479 97.82 -10.38 172.01
C SER A 479 98.39 -9.63 173.22
N GLY A 480 97.64 -8.68 173.78
CA GLY A 480 97.99 -7.99 175.02
C GLY A 480 97.96 -8.86 176.28
N VAL A 481 97.30 -10.03 176.28
CA VAL A 481 97.41 -11.04 177.35
C VAL A 481 98.68 -11.87 177.19
N ILE A 482 98.99 -12.32 175.96
CA ILE A 482 100.18 -13.13 175.65
C ILE A 482 101.46 -12.36 175.97
N GLU A 483 101.53 -11.08 175.60
CA GLU A 483 102.66 -10.20 175.89
C GLU A 483 102.99 -10.15 177.40
N ARG A 484 101.96 -9.97 178.25
CA ARG A 484 102.08 -9.98 179.72
C ARG A 484 102.51 -11.35 180.26
N ALA A 485 102.00 -12.44 179.68
CA ALA A 485 102.38 -13.79 180.09
C ALA A 485 103.85 -14.09 179.79
N ASN A 486 104.34 -13.72 178.60
CA ASN A 486 105.74 -13.88 178.20
C ASN A 486 106.70 -13.08 179.10
N GLN A 487 106.35 -11.83 179.42
CA GLN A 487 107.14 -11.01 180.36
C GLN A 487 107.23 -11.63 181.75
N HIS A 488 106.15 -12.28 182.22
CA HIS A 488 106.13 -13.00 183.50
C HIS A 488 106.98 -14.27 183.49
N ILE A 489 106.99 -15.03 182.38
CA ILE A 489 107.86 -16.22 182.21
C ILE A 489 109.34 -15.82 182.27
N VAL A 490 109.76 -14.80 181.51
CA VAL A 490 111.15 -14.30 181.49
C VAL A 490 111.61 -13.78 182.86
N HIS A 491 110.69 -13.30 183.70
CA HIS A 491 111.00 -12.94 185.09
C HIS A 491 111.26 -14.18 185.95
N LEU A 492 110.40 -15.21 185.86
CA LEU A 492 110.54 -16.47 186.60
C LEU A 492 111.82 -17.24 186.22
N GLU A 493 112.18 -17.26 184.94
CA GLU A 493 113.42 -17.90 184.45
C GLU A 493 114.67 -17.31 185.12
N LYS A 494 114.78 -15.97 185.20
CA LYS A 494 115.90 -15.29 185.86
C LYS A 494 116.01 -15.59 187.35
N VAL A 495 114.88 -15.71 188.05
CA VAL A 495 114.85 -16.09 189.48
C VAL A 495 115.32 -17.54 189.67
N ASN A 496 114.94 -18.43 188.75
CA ASN A 496 115.32 -19.84 188.80
C ASN A 496 116.81 -20.07 188.50
N GLU A 497 117.41 -19.28 187.59
CA GLU A 497 118.86 -19.26 187.38
C GLU A 497 119.64 -18.86 188.63
N SER A 498 119.22 -17.79 189.35
CA SER A 498 119.95 -17.33 190.54
C SER A 498 119.92 -18.37 191.66
N LEU A 499 118.75 -18.96 191.94
CA LEU A 499 118.59 -20.01 192.94
C LEU A 499 119.44 -21.25 192.62
N SER A 500 119.53 -21.63 191.34
CA SER A 500 120.34 -22.77 190.89
C SER A 500 121.84 -22.55 191.11
N ARG A 501 122.33 -21.32 190.94
CA ARG A 501 123.74 -20.96 191.21
C ARG A 501 124.05 -20.97 192.71
N GLU A 502 123.20 -20.35 193.54
CA GLU A 502 123.39 -20.35 195.00
C GLU A 502 123.40 -21.76 195.61
N LEU A 503 122.51 -22.65 195.14
CA LEU A 503 122.44 -24.04 195.58
C LEU A 503 123.73 -24.81 195.25
N THR A 504 124.28 -24.60 194.06
CA THR A 504 125.52 -25.25 193.60
C THR A 504 126.72 -24.81 194.45
N ASP A 505 126.83 -23.50 194.72
CA ASP A 505 127.87 -22.94 195.60
C ASP A 505 127.70 -23.35 197.07
N ALA A 506 126.50 -23.68 197.52
CA ALA A 506 126.28 -24.24 198.87
C ALA A 506 126.79 -25.68 198.95
N GLN A 507 126.51 -26.52 197.94
CA GLN A 507 126.95 -27.93 197.90
C GLN A 507 128.49 -28.08 197.81
N SER A 508 129.15 -27.24 197.01
CA SER A 508 130.62 -27.23 196.90
C SER A 508 131.31 -26.84 198.20
N ARG A 509 130.80 -25.82 198.91
CA ARG A 509 131.27 -25.43 200.26
C ARG A 509 131.06 -26.54 201.29
N ALA A 510 129.89 -27.19 201.30
CA ALA A 510 129.58 -28.25 202.26
C ALA A 510 130.47 -29.50 202.09
N THR A 511 130.72 -29.93 200.85
CA THR A 511 131.62 -31.06 200.57
C THR A 511 133.07 -30.77 200.96
N HIS A 512 133.55 -29.54 200.71
CA HIS A 512 134.91 -29.15 201.09
C HIS A 512 135.11 -29.10 202.62
N GLN A 513 134.11 -28.64 203.38
CA GLN A 513 134.15 -28.70 204.86
C GLN A 513 134.17 -30.14 205.39
N PHE A 514 133.40 -31.04 204.78
CA PHE A 514 133.33 -32.46 205.18
C PHE A 514 134.69 -33.17 205.05
N ALA A 515 135.45 -32.86 203.99
CA ALA A 515 136.81 -33.37 203.79
C ALA A 515 137.77 -32.88 204.89
N THR A 516 137.73 -31.58 205.22
CA THR A 516 138.57 -30.96 206.24
C THR A 516 138.34 -31.56 207.63
N ILE A 517 137.07 -31.77 208.02
CA ILE A 517 136.70 -32.41 209.30
C ILE A 517 137.28 -33.84 209.39
N LYS A 518 137.21 -34.61 208.29
CA LYS A 518 137.75 -35.97 208.23
C LYS A 518 139.27 -36.02 208.41
N GLY A 519 139.99 -35.04 207.86
CA GLY A 519 141.44 -34.88 208.07
C GLY A 519 141.80 -34.54 209.52
N LEU A 520 141.11 -33.55 210.12
CA LEU A 520 141.31 -33.14 211.51
C LEU A 520 141.06 -34.28 212.51
N HIS A 521 140.05 -35.12 212.26
CA HIS A 521 139.77 -36.29 213.09
C HIS A 521 140.92 -37.32 213.07
N GLY A 522 141.60 -37.49 211.93
CA GLY A 522 142.80 -38.32 211.82
C GLY A 522 143.97 -37.78 212.63
N ALA A 523 144.23 -36.47 212.56
CA ALA A 523 145.29 -35.81 213.32
C ALA A 523 145.08 -35.93 214.85
N LEU A 524 143.85 -35.70 215.32
CA LEU A 524 143.49 -35.85 216.74
C LEU A 524 143.73 -37.27 217.27
N LYS A 525 143.50 -38.31 216.46
CA LYS A 525 143.74 -39.70 216.86
C LYS A 525 145.23 -40.00 217.09
N ASN A 526 146.12 -39.46 216.26
CA ASN A 526 147.57 -39.60 216.46
C ASN A 526 148.06 -38.81 217.69
N ILE A 527 147.56 -37.59 217.90
CA ILE A 527 147.88 -36.77 219.09
C ILE A 527 147.44 -37.49 220.39
N SER A 528 146.30 -38.19 220.36
CA SER A 528 145.83 -39.00 221.50
C SER A 528 146.78 -40.15 221.84
N LEU A 529 147.28 -40.88 220.83
CA LEU A 529 148.24 -41.96 221.02
C LEU A 529 149.60 -41.47 221.55
N GLU A 530 150.11 -40.35 221.04
CA GLU A 530 151.39 -39.81 221.53
C GLU A 530 151.26 -39.21 222.95
N ARG A 531 150.09 -38.63 223.30
CA ARG A 531 149.77 -38.30 224.70
C ARG A 531 149.79 -39.55 225.59
N GLN A 532 149.24 -40.66 225.12
CA GLN A 532 149.22 -41.93 225.87
C GLN A 532 150.66 -42.44 226.14
N ARG A 533 151.57 -42.25 225.18
CA ARG A 533 153.01 -42.55 225.31
C ARG A 533 153.71 -41.63 226.32
N LEU A 534 153.48 -40.33 226.25
CA LEU A 534 154.01 -39.35 227.22
C LEU A 534 153.49 -39.58 228.64
N GLN A 535 152.24 -40.02 228.78
CA GLN A 535 151.63 -40.29 230.08
C GLN A 535 152.19 -41.55 230.75
N ALA A 536 152.64 -42.54 229.96
CA ALA A 536 153.41 -43.68 230.48
C ALA A 536 154.79 -43.26 231.02
N ILE A 537 155.43 -42.23 230.44
CA ILE A 537 156.68 -41.65 230.96
C ILE A 537 156.43 -40.85 232.25
N ALA A 538 155.35 -40.07 232.31
CA ALA A 538 154.92 -39.38 233.53
C ALA A 538 154.59 -40.34 234.69
N SER A 539 154.12 -41.56 234.38
CA SER A 539 153.92 -42.63 235.36
C SER A 539 155.22 -43.09 236.04
N HIS A 540 156.39 -42.85 235.43
CA HIS A 540 157.68 -43.26 236.00
C HIS A 540 158.27 -42.18 236.92
N ALA A 541 158.24 -40.91 236.49
CA ALA A 541 158.81 -39.80 237.25
C ALA A 541 158.05 -39.48 238.55
N SER A 542 156.73 -39.63 238.55
CA SER A 542 155.87 -39.32 239.70
C SER A 542 156.16 -40.24 240.91
N LEU A 543 156.44 -41.52 240.64
CA LEU A 543 156.86 -42.50 241.64
C LEU A 543 158.23 -42.17 242.25
N THR A 544 159.11 -41.49 241.52
CA THR A 544 160.41 -41.03 242.03
C THR A 544 160.28 -39.83 242.97
N MET A 545 159.38 -38.88 242.68
CA MET A 545 159.22 -37.65 243.48
C MET A 545 158.40 -37.82 244.77
N ALA A 546 157.43 -38.75 244.81
CA ALA A 546 156.57 -38.91 245.98
C ALA A 546 157.29 -39.57 247.17
N SER A 547 158.28 -40.44 246.92
CA SER A 547 159.15 -40.99 247.95
C SER A 547 159.82 -39.88 248.77
N SER A 548 160.29 -38.82 248.09
CA SER A 548 160.92 -37.64 248.70
C SER A 548 159.96 -36.78 249.54
N SER A 549 158.64 -36.99 249.45
CA SER A 549 157.66 -36.26 250.25
C SER A 549 157.32 -36.95 251.57
N MET A 550 157.56 -38.26 251.69
CA MET A 550 157.33 -38.98 252.95
C MET A 550 158.34 -38.53 254.01
N ASP A 551 159.61 -38.40 253.63
CA ASP A 551 160.70 -37.92 254.49
C ASP A 551 160.41 -36.53 255.11
N ASN A 552 159.80 -35.62 254.34
CA ASN A 552 159.54 -34.24 254.76
C ASN A 552 158.29 -34.12 255.66
N ALA A 553 157.35 -35.07 255.59
CA ALA A 553 156.21 -35.13 256.51
C ALA A 553 156.63 -35.55 257.93
N GLU A 554 157.59 -36.48 258.04
CA GLU A 554 158.14 -36.93 259.32
C GLU A 554 158.90 -35.80 260.04
N LEU A 555 159.62 -34.95 259.30
CA LEU A 555 160.21 -33.69 259.82
C LEU A 555 159.15 -32.72 260.39
N LYS A 556 158.02 -32.52 259.71
CA LYS A 556 156.95 -31.65 260.22
C LYS A 556 156.30 -32.17 261.50
N LYS A 557 156.19 -33.49 261.66
CA LYS A 557 155.72 -34.13 262.90
C LYS A 557 156.64 -33.77 264.08
N THR A 558 157.96 -33.83 263.89
CA THR A 558 158.93 -33.49 264.96
C THR A 558 158.95 -32.02 265.35
N VAL A 559 158.80 -31.07 264.41
CA VAL A 559 158.78 -29.62 264.74
C VAL A 559 157.53 -29.21 265.52
N ALA A 560 156.36 -29.75 265.17
CA ALA A 560 155.10 -29.39 265.82
C ALA A 560 155.02 -29.83 267.30
N ASP A 561 155.49 -31.04 267.61
CA ASP A 561 155.54 -31.54 268.99
C ASP A 561 156.57 -30.80 269.85
N LEU A 562 157.68 -30.34 269.26
CA LEU A 562 158.63 -29.46 269.95
C LEU A 562 157.98 -28.12 270.32
N LEU A 563 157.30 -27.44 269.39
CA LEU A 563 156.66 -26.15 269.65
C LEU A 563 155.60 -26.22 270.76
N ARG A 564 154.77 -27.28 270.79
CA ARG A 564 153.76 -27.44 271.85
C ARG A 564 154.36 -27.83 273.20
N LYS A 565 155.48 -28.55 273.23
CA LYS A 565 156.26 -28.74 274.47
C LYS A 565 156.87 -27.44 274.96
N VAL A 566 157.38 -26.57 274.07
CA VAL A 566 157.90 -25.25 274.45
C VAL A 566 156.80 -24.35 275.04
N SER A 567 155.62 -24.27 274.43
CA SER A 567 154.52 -23.45 274.99
C SER A 567 154.02 -23.98 276.35
N ALA A 568 154.00 -25.30 276.55
CA ALA A 568 153.67 -25.90 277.84
C ALA A 568 154.73 -25.60 278.91
N LEU A 569 156.03 -25.76 278.58
CA LEU A 569 157.15 -25.45 279.48
C LEU A 569 157.18 -23.97 279.88
N THR A 570 156.88 -23.06 278.94
CA THR A 570 156.84 -21.62 279.21
C THR A 570 155.80 -21.27 280.28
N SER A 571 154.66 -21.95 280.33
CA SER A 571 153.63 -21.71 281.35
C SER A 571 153.84 -22.52 282.64
N GLN A 572 154.48 -23.69 282.61
CA GLN A 572 154.86 -24.39 283.85
C GLN A 572 156.04 -23.74 284.59
N LEU A 573 156.85 -22.94 283.91
CA LEU A 573 157.85 -22.08 284.57
C LEU A 573 157.19 -21.02 285.50
N ALA A 574 155.91 -20.72 285.30
CA ALA A 574 155.21 -19.60 285.95
C ALA A 574 154.50 -19.91 287.29
N THR A 575 154.89 -20.98 288.01
CA THR A 575 154.46 -21.18 289.43
C THR A 575 155.59 -21.52 290.41
N SER A 576 156.80 -20.99 290.22
CA SER A 576 157.70 -20.74 291.38
C SER A 576 158.79 -19.69 291.16
N LYS A 577 158.54 -18.44 291.61
CA LYS A 577 159.33 -17.89 292.72
C LYS A 577 158.65 -16.73 293.45
N LYS A 578 158.86 -16.69 294.77
CA LYS A 578 158.65 -15.55 295.66
C LYS A 578 160.02 -14.97 296.03
N VAL A 579 160.29 -13.65 296.04
CA VAL A 579 159.64 -12.46 295.43
C VAL A 579 160.79 -11.49 295.07
N ILE A 580 160.59 -10.50 294.19
CA ILE A 580 160.97 -9.06 294.32
C ILE A 580 160.96 -8.35 292.94
N HIS A 581 160.70 -7.04 292.97
CA HIS A 581 160.51 -6.06 291.89
C HIS A 581 161.74 -5.88 290.95
N LEU A 582 161.70 -5.23 289.77
CA LEU A 582 161.27 -3.84 289.45
C LEU A 582 160.74 -3.65 288.00
N GLU A 583 160.39 -2.41 287.63
CA GLU A 583 159.80 -1.98 286.34
C GLU A 583 160.81 -1.91 285.15
N GLY A 584 160.35 -1.84 283.88
CA GLY A 584 161.18 -1.27 282.77
C GLY A 584 161.00 -1.79 281.32
N THR A 585 160.88 -0.85 280.37
CA THR A 585 160.64 -0.94 278.90
C THR A 585 161.81 -1.34 277.96
N GLY A 586 161.54 -1.90 276.75
CA GLY A 586 162.12 -1.41 275.46
C GLY A 586 162.89 -2.33 274.44
N SER A 587 162.30 -2.53 273.24
CA SER A 587 162.90 -2.52 271.86
C SER A 587 163.96 -3.54 271.31
N ARG A 588 163.75 -3.97 270.04
CA ARG A 588 164.74 -4.29 268.93
C ARG A 588 165.57 -5.62 268.91
N ARG A 589 165.99 -6.02 267.67
CA ARG A 589 167.31 -6.62 267.25
C ARG A 589 167.62 -8.11 267.57
N ASP A 590 168.66 -8.80 266.99
CA ASP A 590 169.67 -8.52 265.93
C ASP A 590 170.37 -9.81 265.37
N LEU A 591 171.08 -9.69 264.21
CA LEU A 591 172.30 -10.45 263.77
C LEU A 591 172.16 -12.00 263.61
N ILE A 592 173.08 -12.85 263.08
CA ILE A 592 174.43 -12.86 262.45
C ILE A 592 174.51 -14.19 261.62
N ASN A 593 175.46 -14.62 260.75
CA ASN A 593 176.38 -14.19 259.65
C ASN A 593 176.98 -15.54 259.08
N GLU A 594 177.77 -15.74 258.00
CA GLU A 594 178.43 -14.94 256.93
C GLU A 594 178.94 -15.88 255.78
N GLN A 595 179.41 -15.33 254.64
CA GLN A 595 180.38 -15.91 253.66
C GLN A 595 179.99 -17.21 252.89
N GLN A 596 180.39 -17.51 251.64
CA GLN A 596 181.18 -16.89 250.54
C GLN A 596 180.68 -17.57 249.22
N ALA A 597 180.82 -17.06 247.98
CA ALA A 597 181.01 -15.72 247.42
C ALA A 597 180.95 -15.78 245.87
N ILE A 598 181.05 -14.62 245.19
CA ILE A 598 181.81 -14.43 243.92
C ILE A 598 181.24 -15.01 242.58
N ILE A 599 181.05 -14.10 241.60
CA ILE A 599 181.37 -14.22 240.14
C ILE A 599 180.65 -15.31 239.30
N GLU A 600 180.13 -15.04 238.09
CA GLU A 600 179.85 -13.78 237.38
C GLU A 600 179.04 -14.06 236.10
N ALA A 601 178.63 -12.99 235.43
CA ALA A 601 178.49 -12.85 233.98
C ALA A 601 177.49 -13.70 233.16
N ASP A 602 177.07 -13.02 232.09
CA ASP A 602 176.53 -13.49 230.81
C ASP A 602 175.17 -14.21 230.76
N LEU A 603 174.23 -13.76 229.90
CA LEU A 603 174.28 -13.46 228.46
C LEU A 603 174.33 -14.72 227.58
N HIS A 604 174.08 -14.51 226.28
CA HIS A 604 174.72 -15.14 225.13
C HIS A 604 175.76 -16.23 225.48
N VAL A 605 175.77 -17.38 224.82
CA VAL A 605 175.79 -17.46 223.35
C VAL A 605 174.66 -18.40 222.84
N SER A 606 173.64 -17.97 222.08
CA SER A 606 173.61 -17.09 220.88
C SER A 606 174.16 -17.78 219.64
N LEU A 607 173.71 -17.39 218.45
CA LEU A 607 174.39 -17.62 217.16
C LEU A 607 174.49 -19.12 216.73
N ASP A 608 174.45 -19.47 215.45
CA ASP A 608 174.29 -18.64 214.26
C ASP A 608 173.88 -19.48 213.05
N ASN A 609 173.49 -18.81 211.96
CA ASN A 609 173.81 -19.17 210.56
C ASN A 609 173.37 -20.56 210.02
N LEU A 610 173.15 -20.76 208.72
CA LEU A 610 172.87 -19.87 207.57
C LEU A 610 171.69 -20.55 206.84
N GLY A 611 170.87 -19.89 206.03
CA GLY A 611 171.16 -18.68 205.27
C GLY A 611 171.53 -19.07 203.83
N GLY A 612 170.77 -18.57 202.86
CA GLY A 612 170.79 -19.09 201.49
C GLY A 612 170.02 -20.42 201.34
N SER A 613 169.69 -20.86 200.13
CA SER A 613 170.03 -20.24 198.84
C SER A 613 168.90 -20.37 197.83
N ASN A 614 168.56 -19.24 197.18
CA ASN A 614 168.43 -19.08 195.73
C ASN A 614 167.28 -19.85 194.99
N GLU A 615 166.77 -19.39 193.83
CA GLU A 615 167.21 -18.27 192.97
C GLU A 615 166.05 -17.58 192.21
N HIS A 616 166.44 -16.72 191.25
CA HIS A 616 165.65 -15.88 190.32
C HIS A 616 164.55 -16.61 189.50
N SER A 617 163.64 -15.95 188.74
CA SER A 617 163.52 -14.55 188.27
C SER A 617 162.03 -14.12 188.10
N GLY A 618 161.68 -12.83 188.22
CA GLY A 618 161.37 -11.95 187.07
C GLY A 618 159.96 -11.34 187.24
N MET A 619 159.71 -10.03 187.13
CA MET A 619 159.54 -9.23 185.89
C MET A 619 158.55 -9.84 184.89
N SER A 620 157.48 -9.16 184.44
CA SER A 620 157.01 -7.78 184.62
C SER A 620 155.50 -7.70 184.31
N ASN A 621 154.70 -6.73 184.79
CA ASN A 621 154.96 -5.55 185.65
C ASN A 621 153.76 -5.37 186.59
#